data_AF-T0JSD5-F1
#
_entry.id   AF-T0JSD5-F1
#
_cell.length_a   1.000
_cell.length_b   1.000
_cell.length_c   1.000
_cell.angle_alpha   90.00
_cell.angle_beta   90.00
_cell.angle_gamma   90.00
#
_symmetry.space_group_name_H-M   'P 1'
#
loop_
_entity.id
_entity.type
_entity.pdbx_description
1 polymer ?
#
loop_
_entity_poly.entity_id
_entity_poly.type
_entity_poly.pdbx_seq_one_letter_code
_entity_poly.pdbx_strand_id
1 'polypeptide(L)' 'MSNSTIVFMLLFIVVWVYSLISIVTGEFREQKAKVFWMIGVFFVPFLAFFYLFMKKNLLVEK' A
#
# COMPACT_ATOMS: atom_id res chain seq x y z
N MET A 1 13.44 14.68 10.78
CA MET A 1 13.00 13.27 10.82
C MET A 1 14.01 12.51 11.64
N SER A 2 13.60 11.67 12.60
CA SER A 2 14.57 10.83 13.31
C SER A 2 15.10 9.75 12.37
N ASN A 3 16.33 9.27 12.59
CA ASN A 3 16.88 8.14 11.82
C ASN A 3 15.94 6.94 11.83
N SER A 4 15.23 6.70 12.95
CA SER A 4 14.24 5.63 13.06
C SER A 4 13.07 5.81 12.09
N THR A 5 12.60 7.04 11.87
CA THR A 5 11.49 7.33 10.93
C THR A 5 11.87 6.93 9.50
N ILE A 6 13.11 7.21 9.10
CA ILE A 6 13.63 6.86 7.77
C ILE A 6 13.71 5.34 7.61
N VAL A 7 14.19 4.64 8.64
CA VAL A 7 14.29 3.17 8.65
C VAL A 7 12.91 2.53 8.50
N PHE A 8 11.89 2.99 9.24
CA PHE A 8 10.53 2.46 9.11
C PHE A 8 9.93 2.70 7.73
N MET A 9 10.15 3.88 7.16
CA MET A 9 9.67 4.21 5.81
C MET A 9 10.32 3.29 4.77
N LEU A 10 11.62 3.03 4.91
CA LEU A 10 12.36 2.17 3.99
C LEU A 10 11.91 0.70 4.10
N LEU A 11 11.72 0.19 5.32
CA LEU A 11 11.16 -1.14 5.56
C LEU A 11 9.76 -1.28 4.94
N PHE A 12 8.91 -0.26 5.11
CA PHE A 12 7.57 -0.26 4.52
C PHE A 12 7.63 -0.36 2.99
N ILE A 13 8.50 0.42 2.34
CA ILE A 13 8.69 0.37 0.89
C ILE A 13 9.21 -1.00 0.44
N VAL A 14 10.18 -1.57 1.16
CA VAL A 14 10.75 -2.89 0.83
C VAL A 14 9.69 -3.98 0.91
N VAL A 15 8.90 -4.01 1.99
CA VAL A 15 7.81 -4.99 2.15
C VAL A 15 6.77 -4.81 1.04
N TRP A 16 6.38 -3.57 0.74
CA TRP A 16 5.40 -3.29 -0.29
C TRP A 16 5.86 -3.73 -1.70
N VAL A 17 7.10 -3.40 -2.09
CA VAL A 17 7.68 -3.83 -3.36
C VAL A 17 7.80 -5.35 -3.41
N TYR A 18 8.26 -5.98 -2.33
CA TYR A 18 8.34 -7.45 -2.24
C TYR A 18 6.96 -8.10 -2.43
N SER A 19 5.91 -7.56 -1.81
CA SER A 19 4.54 -8.05 -1.99
C SER A 19 4.08 -7.91 -3.44
N LEU A 20 4.36 -6.79 -4.10
CA LEU A 20 4.04 -6.61 -5.52
C LEU A 20 4.75 -7.63 -6.40
N ILE A 21 6.06 -7.83 -6.19
CA ILE A 21 6.84 -8.83 -6.93
C ILE A 21 6.25 -10.22 -6.70
N SER A 22 5.97 -10.59 -5.44
CA SER A 22 5.38 -11.88 -5.08
C SER A 22 4.02 -12.12 -5.75
N ILE A 23 3.18 -11.09 -5.89
CA ILE A 23 1.92 -11.22 -6.62
C ILE A 23 2.15 -11.40 -8.12
N VAL A 24 3.09 -10.65 -8.71
CA VAL A 24 3.39 -10.74 -10.14
C VAL A 24 3.98 -12.11 -10.50
N THR A 25 4.96 -12.58 -9.74
CA THR A 25 5.66 -13.84 -9.98
C THR A 25 4.92 -15.07 -9.43
N GLY A 26 4.00 -14.87 -8.49
CA GLY A 26 3.24 -15.95 -7.87
C GLY A 26 2.27 -16.64 -8.83
N GLU A 27 2.20 -17.96 -8.70
CA GLU A 27 1.18 -18.79 -9.33
C GLU A 27 -0.07 -18.83 -8.45
N PHE A 28 -1.12 -18.14 -8.89
CA PHE A 28 -2.40 -18.12 -8.19
C PHE A 28 -3.28 -19.22 -8.75
N ARG A 29 -3.94 -19.96 -7.85
CA ARG A 29 -4.95 -20.97 -8.22
C ARG A 29 -6.07 -20.39 -9.08
N GLU A 30 -6.45 -19.14 -8.80
CA GLU A 30 -7.47 -18.41 -9.55
C GLU A 30 -6.93 -17.07 -10.04
N GLN A 31 -7.10 -16.80 -11.34
CA GLN A 31 -6.67 -15.54 -11.95
C GLN A 31 -7.41 -14.32 -11.38
N LYS A 32 -8.70 -14.48 -11.02
CA LYS A 32 -9.48 -13.42 -10.38
C LYS A 32 -8.87 -12.99 -9.04
N ALA A 33 -8.39 -13.96 -8.26
CA ALA A 33 -7.71 -13.68 -6.99
C ALA A 33 -6.40 -12.92 -7.22
N LYS A 34 -5.60 -13.30 -8.23
CA LYS A 34 -4.38 -12.59 -8.60
C LYS A 34 -4.64 -11.11 -8.91
N VAL A 35 -5.64 -10.84 -9.75
CA VAL A 35 -6.03 -9.48 -10.13
C VAL A 35 -6.51 -8.68 -8.92
N PHE A 36 -7.36 -9.27 -8.07
CA PHE A 36 -7.82 -8.63 -6.84
C PHE A 36 -6.66 -8.22 -5.93
N TRP A 37 -5.72 -9.13 -5.66
CA TRP A 37 -4.57 -8.84 -4.80
C TRP A 37 -3.61 -7.83 -5.43
N MET A 38 -3.40 -7.90 -6.75
CA MET A 38 -2.56 -6.94 -7.47
C MET A 38 -3.11 -5.52 -7.35
N ILE A 39 -4.40 -5.33 -7.63
CA ILE A 39 -5.07 -4.02 -7.49
C ILE A 39 -5.04 -3.59 -6.02
N GLY A 40 -5.43 -4.48 -5.09
CA GLY A 40 -5.47 -4.17 -3.67
C GLY A 40 -4.13 -3.65 -3.14
N VAL A 41 -3.05 -4.42 -3.33
CA VAL A 41 -1.73 -4.06 -2.80
C VAL A 41 -1.11 -2.88 -3.56
N PHE A 42 -1.33 -2.76 -4.86
CA PHE A 42 -0.85 -1.61 -5.64
C PHE A 42 -1.49 -0.30 -5.18
N PHE A 43 -2.81 -0.28 -4.97
CA PHE A 43 -3.54 0.94 -4.63
C PHE A 43 -3.49 1.33 -3.15
N VAL A 44 -3.11 0.43 -2.23
CA VAL A 44 -3.03 0.72 -0.78
C VAL A 44 -2.26 2.00 -0.43
N PRO A 45 -1.01 2.24 -0.88
CA PRO A 45 -0.30 3.48 -0.54
C PRO A 45 -0.98 4.72 -1.12
N PHE A 46 -1.56 4.62 -2.31
CA PHE A 46 -2.29 5.72 -2.94
C PHE A 46 -3.58 6.04 -2.19
N LEU A 47 -4.31 5.03 -1.74
CA LEU A 47 -5.53 5.20 -0.93
C LEU A 47 -5.22 5.81 0.43
N ALA A 48 -4.12 5.40 1.08
CA ALA A 48 -3.65 6.00 2.32
C ALA A 48 -3.29 7.49 2.12
N PHE A 49 -2.59 7.82 1.03
CA PHE A 49 -2.28 9.21 0.69
C PHE A 49 -3.53 10.02 0.35
N PHE A 50 -4.46 9.43 -0.42
CA PHE A 50 -5.73 10.05 -0.78
C PHE A 50 -6.58 10.35 0.45
N TYR A 51 -6.60 9.46 1.44
CA TYR A 51 -7.25 9.72 2.72
C TYR A 51 -6.65 10.94 3.43
N LEU A 52 -5.32 11.07 3.47
CA LEU A 52 -4.68 12.25 4.07
C LEU A 52 -5.08 13.55 3.36
N PHE A 53 -5.22 13.51 2.04
CA PHE A 53 -5.68 14.64 1.24
C PHE A 53 -7.16 14.98 1.50
N MET A 54 -8.03 13.96 1.52
CA MET A 54 -9.47 14.12 1.74
C MET A 54 -9.84 14.33 3.20
N LYS A 55 -8.90 14.13 4.14
CA LYS A 55 -9.13 14.18 5.58
C LYS A 55 -9.95 15.40 6.02
N LYS A 56 -9.62 16.59 5.49
CA LYS A 56 -10.30 17.85 5.81
C LYS A 56 -11.77 17.90 5.38
N ASN A 57 -12.11 17.16 4.34
CA ASN A 57 -13.48 17.09 3.81
C ASN A 57 -14.28 15.94 4.46
N LEU A 58 -13.60 14.95 5.05
CA LEU A 58 -14.21 13.74 5.60
C LEU A 58 -14.40 13.81 7.12
N LEU A 59 -13.51 14.51 7.83
CA LEU A 59 -13.57 14.64 9.27
C LEU A 59 -14.20 15.99 9.64
N VAL A 60 -15.15 15.95 10.56
CA VAL A 60 -15.67 17.17 11.20
C VAL A 60 -14.58 17.70 12.12
N GLU A 61 -14.09 18.92 11.88
CA GLU A 61 -13.24 19.63 12.84
C GLU A 61 -14.04 19.83 14.13
N LYS A 62 -13.58 19.20 15.22
CA LYS A 62 -14.07 19.43 16.58
C LYS A 62 -13.18 20.42 17.29
#